data_AF-F8KSX7-F1
#
_entry.id   AF-F8KSX7-F1
#
_cell.length_a   1.000
_cell.length_b   1.000
_cell.length_c   1.000
_cell.angle_alpha   90.00
_cell.angle_beta   90.00
_cell.angle_gamma   90.00
#
_symmetry.space_group_name_H-M   'P 1'
#
loop_
_entity.id
_entity.type
_entity.pdbx_description
1 polymer ?
#
loop_
_entity_poly.entity_id
_entity_poly.type
_entity_poly.pdbx_seq_one_letter_code
_entity_poly.pdbx_strand_id
1 'polypeptide(L)'
;MSVSLVKGGRVSLSKEKPGLSHILVGLGWDVNASDTGVDFDLDASVFLTDASGKVNDDKNFVFYNNLTSKDGSVVHTGDNRTGEGEGDDESIKIDLAKVSSDCERN
;
A
#
# COMPACT_ATOMS: atom_id res chain seq x y z
N MET A 1 7.93 16.00 -6.51
CA MET A 1 8.67 16.24 -5.26
C MET A 1 8.79 14.89 -4.59
N SER A 2 10.01 14.43 -4.34
CA SER A 2 10.29 13.20 -3.62
C SER A 2 10.45 13.53 -2.14
N VAL A 3 9.70 12.85 -1.28
CA VAL A 3 9.87 12.94 0.18
C VAL A 3 10.68 11.74 0.62
N SER A 4 11.83 11.99 1.25
CA SER A 4 12.64 10.92 1.85
C SER A 4 12.17 10.71 3.29
N LEU A 5 11.62 9.53 3.58
CA LEU A 5 11.21 9.16 4.94
C LEU A 5 12.38 8.49 5.67
N VAL A 6 12.64 8.94 6.90
CA VAL A 6 13.50 8.22 7.83
C VAL A 6 12.68 7.23 8.65
N LYS A 7 13.32 6.22 9.23
CA LYS A 7 12.66 5.27 10.15
C LYS A 7 11.87 6.02 11.24
N GLY A 8 10.57 5.78 11.32
CA GLY A 8 9.66 6.48 12.25
C GLY A 8 9.14 7.84 11.77
N GLY A 9 9.51 8.27 10.56
CA GLY A 9 8.98 9.47 9.93
C GLY A 9 7.52 9.31 9.53
N ARG A 10 6.76 10.41 9.62
CA ARG A 10 5.37 10.51 9.16
C ARG A 10 5.28 11.65 8.15
N VAL A 11 4.61 11.41 7.04
CA VAL A 11 4.36 12.42 6.01
C VAL A 11 2.86 12.58 5.88
N SER A 12 2.39 13.83 5.89
CA SER A 12 0.97 14.16 5.74
C SER A 12 0.71 14.58 4.30
N LEU A 13 0.13 13.67 3.51
CA LEU A 13 -0.16 13.88 2.09
C LEU A 13 -1.17 15.03 1.86
N SER A 14 -2.07 15.24 2.81
CA SER A 14 -3.09 16.30 2.79
C SER A 14 -2.49 17.72 2.88
N LYS A 15 -1.31 17.88 3.51
CA LYS A 15 -0.58 19.15 3.52
C LYS A 15 0.19 19.41 2.21
N GLU A 16 0.69 18.35 1.58
CA GLU A 16 1.50 18.47 0.37
C GLU A 16 0.67 18.63 -0.90
N LYS A 17 -0.50 17.97 -0.98
CA LYS A 17 -1.45 18.14 -2.08
C LYS A 17 -2.91 18.15 -1.60
N PRO A 18 -3.47 19.33 -1.32
CA PRO A 18 -4.90 19.44 -1.07
C PRO A 18 -5.70 18.96 -2.29
N GLY A 19 -6.70 18.10 -2.06
CA GLY A 19 -7.53 17.52 -3.13
C GLY A 19 -7.00 16.23 -3.76
N LEU A 20 -6.04 15.55 -3.11
CA LEU A 20 -5.55 14.25 -3.55
C LEU A 20 -6.70 13.22 -3.59
N SER A 21 -7.02 12.74 -4.79
CA SER A 21 -8.07 11.74 -5.02
C SER A 21 -7.52 10.36 -5.37
N HIS A 22 -6.36 10.31 -6.01
CA HIS A 22 -5.72 9.05 -6.43
C HIS A 22 -4.29 8.99 -5.89
N ILE A 23 -3.94 7.85 -5.31
CA ILE A 23 -2.61 7.53 -4.82
C ILE A 23 -2.17 6.23 -5.50
N LEU A 24 -0.92 6.20 -5.92
CA LEU A 24 -0.22 4.97 -6.30
C LEU A 24 0.91 4.79 -5.29
N VAL A 25 0.93 3.64 -4.62
CA VAL A 25 2.01 3.22 -3.74
C VAL A 25 2.80 2.16 -4.49
N GLY A 26 4.07 2.43 -4.77
CA GLY A 26 5.00 1.46 -5.32
C GLY A 26 5.94 0.97 -4.22
N LEU A 27 6.21 -0.33 -4.20
CA LEU A 27 7.23 -0.95 -3.36
C LEU A 27 8.20 -1.66 -4.30
N GLY A 28 9.48 -1.32 -4.21
CA GLY A 28 10.54 -2.00 -4.96
C GLY A 28 11.69 -2.39 -4.03
N TRP A 29 12.29 -3.56 -4.27
CA TRP A 29 13.43 -4.05 -3.50
C TRP A 29 14.34 -4.93 -4.36
N ASP A 30 15.63 -4.91 -4.04
CA ASP A 30 16.60 -5.73 -4.75
C ASP A 30 16.53 -7.20 -4.30
N VAL A 31 16.67 -8.11 -5.28
CA VAL A 31 16.75 -9.55 -5.05
C VAL A 31 17.86 -9.91 -4.07
N ASN A 32 17.68 -11.01 -3.33
CA ASN A 32 18.69 -11.50 -2.41
C ASN A 32 19.95 -11.93 -3.18
N ALA A 33 21.00 -11.11 -3.13
CA ALA A 33 22.29 -11.40 -3.75
C ALA A 33 23.11 -12.47 -3.00
N SER A 34 22.63 -12.95 -1.84
CA SER A 34 23.29 -14.01 -1.08
C SER A 34 22.85 -15.38 -1.56
N ASP A 35 23.81 -16.27 -1.77
CA ASP A 35 23.65 -17.68 -2.21
C ASP A 35 23.02 -18.59 -1.14
N THR A 36 22.07 -18.06 -0.36
CA THR A 36 21.35 -18.77 0.70
C THR A 36 20.14 -19.54 0.17
N GLY A 37 19.79 -19.38 -1.11
CA GLY A 37 18.69 -20.10 -1.78
C GLY A 37 17.29 -19.70 -1.30
N VAL A 38 17.14 -18.53 -0.68
CA VAL A 38 15.87 -18.01 -0.16
C VAL A 38 15.69 -16.58 -0.65
N ASP A 39 14.62 -16.34 -1.39
CA ASP A 39 14.26 -15.03 -1.93
C ASP A 39 13.74 -14.09 -0.82
N PHE A 40 13.87 -12.77 -1.05
CA PHE A 40 13.24 -11.78 -0.19
C PHE A 40 11.80 -11.55 -0.66
N ASP A 41 10.86 -12.01 0.17
CA ASP A 41 9.42 -11.81 0.01
C ASP A 41 9.03 -10.59 0.86
N LEU A 42 8.78 -9.44 0.21
CA LEU A 42 8.33 -8.21 0.87
C LEU A 42 6.88 -7.97 0.49
N ASP A 43 6.01 -8.00 1.50
CA ASP A 43 4.58 -7.75 1.29
C ASP A 43 4.20 -6.29 1.55
N ALA A 44 3.48 -5.68 0.61
CA ALA A 44 2.70 -4.48 0.89
C ALA A 44 1.27 -4.84 1.33
N SER A 45 0.76 -4.13 2.35
CA SER A 45 -0.59 -4.37 2.87
C SER A 45 -1.27 -3.06 3.27
N VAL A 46 -2.57 -2.97 3.01
CA VAL A 46 -3.40 -1.80 3.34
C VAL A 46 -4.52 -2.19 4.27
N PHE A 47 -4.65 -1.43 5.35
CA PHE A 47 -5.72 -1.55 6.31
C PHE A 47 -6.61 -0.32 6.21
N LEU A 48 -7.88 -0.51 5.82
CA LEU A 48 -8.87 0.55 5.91
C LEU A 48 -9.52 0.48 7.29
N THR A 49 -9.20 1.47 8.13
CA THR A 49 -9.69 1.56 9.50
C THR A 49 -10.78 2.62 9.65
N ASP A 50 -11.67 2.42 10.60
CA ASP A 50 -12.62 3.43 11.05
C ASP A 50 -12.00 4.42 12.04
N ALA A 51 -12.84 5.32 12.58
CA ALA A 51 -12.44 6.30 13.59
C ALA A 51 -11.97 5.69 14.93
N SER A 52 -12.24 4.39 15.15
CA SER A 52 -11.73 3.65 16.31
C SER A 52 -10.37 3.01 16.04
N GLY A 53 -9.83 3.16 14.82
CA GLY A 53 -8.59 2.55 14.37
C GLY A 53 -8.71 1.07 14.08
N LYS A 54 -9.94 0.57 13.86
CA LYS A 54 -10.19 -0.86 13.61
C LYS A 54 -10.67 -1.10 12.18
N VAL A 55 -10.28 -2.24 11.63
CA VAL A 55 -10.81 -2.72 10.36
C VAL A 55 -12.15 -3.39 10.63
N ASN A 56 -13.22 -2.81 10.09
CA ASN A 56 -14.59 -3.27 10.35
C ASN A 56 -15.05 -4.43 9.46
N ASP A 57 -14.28 -4.78 8.42
CA ASP A 57 -14.62 -5.84 7.47
C ASP A 57 -13.33 -6.49 6.98
N ASP A 58 -13.26 -7.83 6.90
CA ASP A 58 -12.06 -8.53 6.41
C ASP A 58 -11.72 -8.13 4.97
N LYS A 59 -12.71 -7.72 4.16
CA LYS A 59 -12.47 -7.21 2.80
C LYS A 59 -11.82 -5.84 2.76
N ASN A 60 -11.79 -5.13 3.89
CA ASN A 60 -11.09 -3.84 4.05
C ASN A 60 -9.62 -4.02 4.45
N PHE A 61 -9.15 -5.28 4.47
CA PHE A 61 -7.74 -5.62 4.53
C PHE A 61 -7.27 -6.09 3.14
N VAL A 62 -6.46 -5.27 2.47
CA VAL A 62 -5.97 -5.53 1.11
C VAL A 62 -4.51 -5.94 1.17
N PHE A 63 -4.20 -7.10 0.61
CA PHE A 63 -2.87 -7.73 0.63
C PHE A 63 -2.78 -8.77 -0.51
N TYR A 64 -1.67 -9.50 -0.63
CA TYR A 64 -1.43 -10.48 -1.71
C TYR A 64 -2.60 -11.45 -1.98
N ASN A 65 -3.33 -11.89 -0.95
CA ASN A 65 -4.46 -12.82 -1.10
C ASN A 65 -5.82 -12.12 -1.24
N ASN A 66 -5.91 -10.81 -0.95
CA ASN A 66 -7.12 -10.01 -1.14
C ASN A 66 -6.77 -8.75 -1.93
N LEU A 67 -6.81 -8.86 -3.25
CA LEU A 67 -6.31 -7.83 -4.17
C LEU A 67 -7.18 -6.57 -4.26
N THR A 68 -8.38 -6.56 -3.68
CA THR A 68 -9.29 -5.41 -3.82
C THR A 68 -10.11 -5.20 -2.56
N SER A 69 -10.26 -3.93 -2.16
CA SER A 69 -11.11 -3.57 -1.03
C SER A 69 -12.60 -3.76 -1.36
N LYS A 70 -13.43 -3.86 -0.33
CA LYS A 70 -14.89 -3.99 -0.48
C LYS A 70 -15.51 -2.92 -1.40
N ASP A 71 -15.03 -1.69 -1.27
CA ASP A 71 -15.56 -0.54 -2.00
C ASP A 71 -14.85 -0.31 -3.35
N GLY A 72 -13.86 -1.15 -3.69
CA GLY A 72 -13.01 -0.99 -4.87
C GLY A 72 -12.13 0.26 -4.82
N SER A 73 -11.96 0.84 -3.62
CA SER A 73 -11.13 2.00 -3.36
C SER A 73 -9.64 1.67 -3.34
N VAL A 74 -9.27 0.43 -3.01
CA VAL A 74 -7.88 -0.01 -2.99
C VAL A 74 -7.74 -1.25 -3.86
N VAL A 75 -6.76 -1.26 -4.75
CA VAL A 75 -6.47 -2.35 -5.67
C VAL A 75 -4.97 -2.67 -5.63
N HIS A 76 -4.64 -3.88 -5.21
CA HIS A 76 -3.31 -4.48 -5.29
C HIS A 76 -3.08 -5.01 -6.71
N THR A 77 -1.96 -4.68 -7.34
CA THR A 77 -1.72 -5.09 -8.75
C THR A 77 -1.14 -6.49 -8.89
N GLY A 78 -0.62 -7.07 -7.82
CA GLY A 78 -0.04 -8.41 -7.81
C GLY A 78 1.06 -8.50 -6.76
N ASP A 79 1.30 -9.72 -6.29
CA ASP A 79 2.35 -10.05 -5.32
C ASP A 79 3.63 -10.41 -6.08
N ASN A 80 4.74 -9.76 -5.74
CA ASN A 80 6.07 -10.10 -6.24
C ASN A 80 6.88 -10.72 -5.12
N ARG A 81 7.25 -11.99 -5.28
CA ARG A 81 7.86 -12.78 -4.20
C ARG A 81 9.38 -12.86 -4.27
N THR A 82 9.97 -12.30 -5.33
CA THR A 82 11.41 -12.39 -5.59
C THR A 82 12.08 -11.02 -5.64
N GLY A 83 11.34 -9.96 -6.01
CA GLY A 83 11.92 -8.64 -6.31
C GLY A 83 12.66 -8.64 -7.66
N GLU A 84 12.37 -9.59 -8.55
CA GLU A 84 12.92 -9.58 -9.90
C GLU A 84 12.20 -8.51 -10.74
N GLY A 85 12.91 -7.41 -11.02
CA GLY A 85 12.39 -6.34 -11.84
C GLY A 85 13.26 -5.07 -11.78
N GLU A 86 13.02 -4.14 -12.70
CA GLU A 86 13.47 -2.75 -12.53
C GLU A 86 12.24 -1.89 -12.18
N GLY A 87 12.28 -1.18 -11.04
CA GLY A 87 11.26 -0.22 -10.65
C GLY A 87 10.46 -0.63 -9.40
N ASP A 88 9.14 -0.45 -9.47
CA ASP A 88 8.22 -0.84 -8.40
C ASP A 88 7.77 -2.29 -8.62
N ASP A 89 8.30 -3.22 -7.82
CA ASP A 89 8.00 -4.65 -7.87
C ASP A 89 6.54 -4.94 -7.52
N GLU A 90 6.01 -4.23 -6.52
CA GLU A 90 4.61 -4.24 -6.16
C GLU A 90 4.00 -2.85 -6.27
N SER A 91 2.70 -2.81 -6.57
CA SER A 91 1.97 -1.56 -6.67
C SER A 91 0.56 -1.66 -6.11
N ILE A 92 0.16 -0.64 -5.38
CA ILE A 92 -1.18 -0.51 -4.81
C ILE A 92 -1.79 0.81 -5.25
N LYS A 93 -2.94 0.71 -5.91
CA LYS A 93 -3.73 1.84 -6.38
C LYS A 93 -4.80 2.15 -5.36
N ILE A 94 -4.84 3.38 -4.88
CA ILE A 94 -5.83 3.85 -3.91
C ILE A 94 -6.60 5.03 -4.53
N ASP A 95 -7.89 4.82 -4.76
CA ASP A 95 -8.86 5.84 -5.09
C ASP A 95 -9.54 6.29 -3.79
N LEU A 96 -9.01 7.38 -3.24
CA LEU A 96 -9.56 7.98 -2.04
C LEU A 96 -11.02 8.39 -2.26
N ALA A 97 -11.41 8.85 -3.45
CA ALA A 97 -12.78 9.33 -3.69
C ALA A 97 -13.85 8.23 -3.54
N LYS A 98 -13.46 6.96 -3.61
CA LYS A 98 -14.34 5.79 -3.43
C LYS A 98 -14.27 5.17 -2.04
N VAL A 99 -13.38 5.63 -1.17
CA VAL A 99 -13.30 5.13 0.21
C VAL A 99 -14.63 5.40 0.91
N SER A 100 -15.27 4.37 1.47
CA SER A 100 -16.52 4.55 2.22
C SER A 100 -16.34 5.57 3.33
N SER A 101 -17.40 6.33 3.61
CA SER A 101 -17.49 7.27 4.73
C SER A 101 -17.30 6.62 6.10
N ASP A 102 -17.44 5.29 6.19
CA ASP A 102 -17.20 4.54 7.42
C ASP A 102 -15.71 4.42 7.77
N CYS A 103 -14.81 4.65 6.79
CA CYS A 103 -13.37 4.63 6.98
C CYS A 103 -12.86 6.04 7.30
N GLU A 104 -11.98 6.14 8.30
CA GLU A 104 -11.38 7.42 8.68
C GLU A 104 -10.14 7.70 7.84
N ARG A 105 -10.04 8.92 7.31
CA ARG A 105 -8.89 9.42 6.56
C ARG A 105 -8.06 10.32 7.47
N ASN A 106 -6.94 9.80 7.99
CA ASN A 106 -5.97 10.55 8.79
C ASN A 106 -4.82 11.11 7.93
#